data_AF-A0A9X3PCX9-F1
#
_entry.id   AF-A0A9X3PCX9-F1
#
_cell.length_a   1.000
_cell.length_b   1.000
_cell.length_c   1.000
_cell.angle_alpha   90.00
_cell.angle_beta   90.00
_cell.angle_gamma   90.00
#
_symmetry.space_group_name_H-M   'P 1'
#
loop_
_entity.id
_entity.type
_entity.pdbx_description
1 polymer ?
#
loop_
_entity_poly.entity_id
_entity_poly.type
_entity_poly.pdbx_seq_one_letter_code
_entity_poly.pdbx_strand_id
1 'polypeptide(L)'
;MTVRHRKLAYAVESVLIADAAFHLLWATGSTWPAADVRTLSYALLGAEVSFAPGLLLALAALALTTLAVIHCRARVERCHRLYPLLQAGALAFLAFVSVRALAGLIWALGVGAAADHADFHRLNLFAYTPLCLAMAAAVFTIVRSGAKPLRSRAEVAHAKP
;
A
#
# COMPACT_ATOMS: atom_id res chain seq x y z
N MET A 1 -21.50 -3.70 3.35
CA MET A 1 -20.18 -4.00 2.72
C MET A 1 -20.12 -5.47 2.35
N THR A 2 -19.55 -5.85 1.20
CA THR A 2 -19.41 -7.27 0.81
C THR A 2 -18.25 -7.95 1.56
N VAL A 3 -18.35 -9.25 1.82
CA VAL A 3 -17.27 -10.05 2.44
C VAL A 3 -15.94 -9.90 1.69
N ARG A 4 -16.00 -9.70 0.36
CA ARG A 4 -14.85 -9.48 -0.51
C ARG A 4 -14.03 -8.24 -0.15
N HIS A 5 -14.66 -7.10 0.16
CA HIS A 5 -13.92 -5.86 0.48
C HIS A 5 -13.19 -5.96 1.82
N ARG A 6 -13.79 -6.66 2.79
CA ARG A 6 -13.13 -6.95 4.08
C ARG A 6 -11.87 -7.78 3.88
N LYS A 7 -11.95 -8.84 3.06
CA LYS A 7 -10.79 -9.68 2.73
C LYS A 7 -9.68 -8.88 2.04
N LEU A 8 -10.03 -8.00 1.10
CA LEU A 8 -9.05 -7.13 0.43
C LEU A 8 -8.40 -6.15 1.40
N ALA A 9 -9.18 -5.53 2.30
CA ALA A 9 -8.64 -4.64 3.32
C ALA A 9 -7.67 -5.39 4.24
N TYR A 10 -8.03 -6.56 4.75
CA TYR A 10 -7.14 -7.37 5.57
C TYR A 10 -5.86 -7.80 4.85
N ALA A 11 -5.94 -8.11 3.55
CA ALA A 11 -4.74 -8.42 2.76
C ALA A 11 -3.80 -7.20 2.70
N VAL A 12 -4.31 -6.01 2.38
CA VAL A 12 -3.51 -4.77 2.36
C VAL A 12 -2.96 -4.44 3.75
N GLU A 13 -3.79 -4.55 4.79
CA GLU A 13 -3.40 -4.33 6.19
C GLU A 13 -2.25 -5.27 6.59
N SER A 14 -2.31 -6.55 6.22
CA SER A 14 -1.24 -7.51 6.55
C SER A 14 0.12 -7.15 5.94
N VAL A 15 0.12 -6.65 4.70
CA VAL A 15 1.35 -6.19 4.03
C VAL A 15 1.91 -4.95 4.72
N LEU A 16 1.05 -4.00 5.10
CA LEU A 16 1.47 -2.80 5.83
C LEU A 16 2.01 -3.11 7.24
N ILE A 17 1.46 -4.13 7.92
CA ILE A 17 2.00 -4.61 9.21
C ILE A 17 3.39 -5.18 9.01
N ALA A 18 3.57 -6.04 8.00
CA ALA A 18 4.88 -6.63 7.71
C ALA A 18 5.90 -5.54 7.38
N ASP A 19 5.54 -4.60 6.51
CA ASP A 19 6.38 -3.46 6.12
C ASP A 19 6.77 -2.60 7.34
N ALA A 20 5.81 -2.25 8.20
CA ALA A 20 6.09 -1.50 9.43
C ALA A 20 7.03 -2.28 10.38
N ALA A 21 6.83 -3.59 10.52
CA ALA A 21 7.68 -4.43 11.36
C ALA A 21 9.12 -4.49 10.86
N PHE A 22 9.33 -4.56 9.53
CA PHE A 22 10.66 -4.49 8.93
C PHE A 22 11.36 -3.17 9.22
N HIS A 23 10.66 -2.04 9.06
CA HIS A 23 11.21 -0.72 9.38
C HIS A 23 11.58 -0.59 10.86
N LEU A 24 10.74 -1.08 11.76
CA LEU A 24 11.03 -1.10 13.20
C LEU A 24 12.23 -1.99 13.52
N LEU A 25 12.34 -3.16 12.88
CA LEU A 25 13.48 -4.06 13.04
C LEU A 25 14.77 -3.38 12.59
N TRP A 26 14.79 -2.77 11.41
CA TRP A 26 15.97 -2.07 10.90
C TRP A 26 16.32 -0.82 11.73
N ALA A 27 15.34 -0.17 12.36
CA ALA A 27 15.59 0.96 13.27
C ALA A 27 16.41 0.56 14.51
N THR A 28 16.44 -0.73 14.87
CA THR A 28 17.31 -1.27 15.94
C THR A 28 18.76 -1.49 15.51
N GLY A 29 19.08 -1.25 14.23
CA GLY A 29 20.38 -1.55 13.63
C GLY A 29 20.50 -2.96 13.05
N SER A 30 19.45 -3.78 13.11
CA SER A 30 19.41 -5.07 12.43
C SER A 30 19.50 -4.88 10.91
N THR A 31 20.24 -5.75 10.23
CA THR A 31 20.35 -5.77 8.75
C THR A 31 19.63 -6.95 8.12
N TRP A 32 18.97 -7.79 8.92
CA TRP A 32 18.27 -8.98 8.41
C TRP A 32 17.24 -8.59 7.34
N PRO A 33 17.16 -9.33 6.21
CA PRO A 33 17.84 -10.60 5.90
C PRO A 33 19.22 -10.46 5.24
N ALA A 34 19.77 -9.25 5.12
CA ALA A 34 21.07 -9.01 4.50
C ALA A 34 22.24 -9.09 5.51
N ALA A 35 23.45 -9.30 4.97
CA ALA A 35 24.68 -9.38 5.76
C ALA A 35 25.10 -8.02 6.35
N ASP A 36 24.74 -6.92 5.70
CA ASP A 36 25.15 -5.56 6.06
C ASP A 36 24.18 -4.51 5.45
N VAL A 37 24.31 -3.26 5.89
CA VAL A 37 23.42 -2.14 5.48
C VAL A 37 23.51 -1.83 3.99
N ARG A 38 24.70 -1.94 3.38
CA ARG A 38 24.90 -1.66 1.96
C ARG A 38 24.23 -2.74 1.11
N THR A 39 24.41 -4.01 1.47
CA THR A 39 23.71 -5.12 0.81
C THR A 39 22.20 -4.97 0.94
N LEU A 40 21.71 -4.57 2.13
CA LEU A 40 20.29 -4.29 2.36
C LEU A 40 19.77 -3.13 1.49
N SER A 41 20.51 -2.02 1.41
CA SER A 41 20.10 -0.83 0.65
C SER A 41 19.99 -1.13 -0.84
N TYR A 42 20.99 -1.84 -1.40
CA TYR A 42 20.94 -2.26 -2.78
C TYR A 42 19.78 -3.22 -3.03
N ALA A 43 19.54 -4.22 -2.16
CA ALA A 43 18.45 -5.17 -2.33
C ALA A 43 17.04 -4.52 -2.27
N LEU A 44 16.86 -3.45 -1.50
CA LEU A 44 15.57 -2.77 -1.34
C LEU A 44 15.34 -1.63 -2.33
N LEU A 45 16.39 -0.88 -2.67
CA LEU A 45 16.27 0.40 -3.36
C LEU A 45 17.13 0.51 -4.62
N GLY A 46 17.99 -0.47 -4.89
CA GLY A 46 18.92 -0.44 -6.03
C GLY A 46 19.97 0.66 -5.92
N ALA A 47 20.19 1.21 -4.73
CA ALA A 47 21.13 2.29 -4.47
C ALA A 47 21.62 2.25 -3.02
N GLU A 48 22.74 2.92 -2.76
CA GLU A 48 23.23 3.15 -1.40
C GLU A 48 22.44 4.30 -0.75
N VAL A 49 21.76 4.01 0.35
CA VAL A 49 20.97 5.00 1.11
C VAL A 49 21.16 4.84 2.60
N SER A 50 20.85 5.90 3.35
CA SER A 50 20.91 5.89 4.81
C SER A 50 19.71 5.16 5.43
N PHE A 51 19.99 4.26 6.36
CA PHE A 51 19.02 3.57 7.23
C PHE A 51 18.99 4.19 8.63
N ALA A 52 19.07 5.53 8.70
CA ALA A 52 19.03 6.24 9.98
C ALA A 52 17.73 5.91 10.77
N PRO A 53 17.80 5.62 12.09
CA PRO A 53 16.63 5.21 12.86
C PRO A 53 15.45 6.19 12.77
N GLY A 54 15.70 7.50 12.73
CA GLY A 54 14.65 8.51 12.58
C GLY A 54 13.84 8.38 11.28
N LEU A 55 14.51 8.07 10.16
CA LEU A 55 13.83 7.85 8.88
C LEU A 55 13.00 6.56 8.91
N LEU A 56 13.56 5.48 9.44
CA LEU A 56 12.88 4.19 9.54
C LEU A 56 11.66 4.26 10.48
N LEU A 57 11.75 4.96 11.61
CA LEU A 57 10.62 5.20 12.51
C LEU A 57 9.52 6.04 11.82
N ALA A 58 9.90 7.05 11.04
CA ALA A 58 8.94 7.84 10.28
C ALA A 58 8.21 6.99 9.22
N LEU A 59 8.94 6.12 8.51
CA LEU A 59 8.36 5.18 7.54
C LEU A 59 7.43 4.17 8.22
N ALA A 60 7.82 3.59 9.36
CA ALA A 60 6.96 2.70 10.14
C ALA A 60 5.67 3.41 10.59
N ALA A 61 5.78 4.64 11.09
CA ALA A 61 4.62 5.44 11.50
C ALA A 61 3.68 5.74 10.30
N LEU A 62 4.25 6.03 9.13
CA LEU A 62 3.48 6.25 7.91
C LEU A 62 2.73 4.98 7.46
N ALA A 63 3.39 3.82 7.52
CA ALA A 63 2.79 2.53 7.21
C ALA A 63 1.63 2.19 8.17
N LEU A 64 1.82 2.37 9.48
CA LEU A 64 0.78 2.16 10.50
C LEU A 64 -0.38 3.15 10.36
N THR A 65 -0.10 4.41 10.04
CA THR A 65 -1.14 5.42 9.77
C THR A 65 -1.95 5.05 8.54
N THR A 66 -1.28 4.61 7.47
CA THR A 66 -1.93 4.13 6.24
C THR A 66 -2.81 2.92 6.53
N LEU A 67 -2.33 1.98 7.33
CA LEU A 67 -3.11 0.83 7.79
C LEU A 67 -4.39 1.28 8.47
N ALA A 68 -4.30 2.20 9.43
CA ALA A 68 -5.47 2.73 10.13
C ALA A 68 -6.45 3.43 9.17
N VAL A 69 -5.93 4.20 8.20
CA VAL A 69 -6.74 4.84 7.16
C VAL A 69 -7.49 3.82 6.33
N ILE A 70 -6.83 2.78 5.80
CA ILE A 70 -7.46 1.74 4.99
C ILE A 70 -8.49 0.95 5.80
N HIS A 71 -8.14 0.60 7.03
CA HIS A 71 -9.01 -0.12 7.97
C HIS A 71 -10.29 0.65 8.27
N CYS A 72 -10.17 1.93 8.64
CA CYS A 72 -11.30 2.80 8.91
C CYS A 72 -12.10 3.06 7.63
N ARG A 73 -11.41 3.36 6.52
CA ARG A 73 -12.07 3.66 5.24
C ARG A 73 -12.94 2.50 4.76
N ALA A 74 -12.49 1.26 4.90
CA ALA A 74 -13.27 0.09 4.52
C ALA A 74 -14.58 -0.04 5.32
N ARG A 75 -14.66 0.51 6.53
CA ARG A 75 -15.82 0.34 7.45
C ARG A 75 -16.73 1.56 7.51
N VAL A 76 -16.21 2.75 7.19
CA VAL A 76 -16.94 4.01 7.29
C VAL A 76 -17.84 4.25 6.08
N GLU A 77 -19.08 4.64 6.36
CA GLU A 77 -20.08 5.02 5.35
C GLU A 77 -19.90 6.47 4.86
N ARG A 78 -20.47 6.78 3.68
CA ARG A 78 -20.36 8.09 3.02
C ARG A 78 -20.89 9.28 3.82
N CYS A 79 -21.90 9.05 4.65
CA CYS A 79 -22.52 10.08 5.47
C CYS A 79 -21.65 10.48 6.68
N HIS A 80 -20.60 9.73 6.97
CA HIS A 80 -19.75 10.00 8.13
C HIS A 80 -18.81 11.19 7.87
N ARG A 81 -18.66 12.08 8.86
CA ARG A 81 -17.82 13.30 8.77
C ARG A 81 -16.36 13.06 8.36
N LEU A 82 -15.80 11.90 8.73
CA LEU A 82 -14.40 11.55 8.40
C LEU A 82 -14.24 10.88 7.03
N TYR A 83 -15.34 10.56 6.33
CA TYR A 83 -15.29 9.92 5.02
C TYR A 83 -14.37 10.65 4.02
N PRO A 84 -14.46 11.99 3.81
CA PRO A 84 -13.60 12.66 2.83
C PRO A 84 -12.11 12.55 3.18
N LEU A 85 -11.76 12.67 4.46
CA LEU A 85 -10.38 12.54 4.93
C LEU A 85 -9.84 11.11 4.71
N LEU A 86 -10.62 10.09 5.11
CA LEU A 86 -10.25 8.68 4.93
C LEU A 86 -10.17 8.29 3.45
N GLN A 87 -11.06 8.85 2.61
CA GLN A 87 -11.04 8.65 1.16
C GLN A 87 -9.79 9.30 0.55
N ALA A 88 -9.45 10.53 0.94
CA ALA A 88 -8.26 11.22 0.46
C ALA A 88 -6.98 10.46 0.85
N GLY A 89 -6.89 10.00 2.10
CA GLY A 89 -5.75 9.18 2.54
C GLY A 89 -5.63 7.85 1.78
N ALA A 90 -6.75 7.16 1.54
CA ALA A 90 -6.74 5.93 0.74
C ALA A 90 -6.37 6.18 -0.73
N LEU A 91 -6.79 7.31 -1.31
CA LEU A 91 -6.38 7.72 -2.66
C LEU A 91 -4.90 8.11 -2.73
N ALA A 92 -4.38 8.79 -1.71
CA ALA A 92 -2.96 9.12 -1.61
C ALA A 92 -2.10 7.84 -1.56
N PHE A 93 -2.52 6.86 -0.75
CA PHE A 93 -1.84 5.56 -0.73
C PHE A 93 -1.95 4.82 -2.07
N LEU A 94 -3.13 4.84 -2.71
CA LEU A 94 -3.31 4.28 -4.05
C LEU A 94 -2.35 4.92 -5.06
N ALA A 95 -2.20 6.23 -5.03
CA ALA A 95 -1.28 6.96 -5.90
C ALA A 95 0.17 6.53 -5.64
N PHE A 96 0.59 6.52 -4.37
CA PHE A 96 1.93 6.08 -3.97
C PHE A 96 2.26 4.67 -4.46
N VAL A 97 1.39 3.69 -4.18
CA VAL A 97 1.63 2.30 -4.58
C VAL A 97 1.57 2.12 -6.10
N SER A 98 0.76 2.91 -6.81
CA SER A 98 0.69 2.90 -8.27
C SER A 98 1.95 3.47 -8.91
N VAL A 99 2.51 4.55 -8.36
CA VAL A 99 3.80 5.10 -8.78
C VAL A 99 4.89 4.06 -8.60
N ARG A 100 4.92 3.37 -7.45
CA ARG A 100 5.89 2.31 -7.21
C ARG A 100 5.73 1.13 -8.17
N ALA A 101 4.50 0.69 -8.44
CA ALA A 101 4.23 -0.37 -9.40
C ALA A 101 4.70 0.02 -10.82
N LEU A 102 4.41 1.24 -11.25
CA LEU A 102 4.84 1.76 -12.55
C LEU A 102 6.37 1.83 -12.65
N ALA A 103 7.05 2.36 -11.64
CA ALA A 103 8.51 2.36 -11.57
C ALA A 103 9.08 0.93 -11.66
N GLY A 104 8.45 -0.02 -10.97
CA GLY A 104 8.84 -1.43 -11.01
C GLY A 104 8.71 -2.06 -12.40
N LEU A 105 7.66 -1.71 -13.15
CA LEU A 105 7.49 -2.14 -14.54
C LEU A 105 8.54 -1.50 -15.45
N ILE A 106 8.84 -0.21 -15.30
CA ILE A 106 9.90 0.48 -16.05
C ILE A 106 11.26 -0.19 -15.82
N TRP A 107 11.58 -0.51 -14.57
CA TRP A 107 12.80 -1.22 -14.19
C TRP A 107 12.86 -2.66 -14.71
N ALA A 108 11.71 -3.35 -14.76
CA ALA A 108 11.62 -4.70 -15.35
C ALA A 108 11.89 -4.69 -16.87
N LEU A 109 11.64 -3.58 -17.55
CA LEU A 109 11.96 -3.38 -18.97
C LEU A 109 13.43 -2.99 -19.20
N GLY A 110 14.27 -2.98 -18.16
CA GLY A 110 15.69 -2.68 -18.26
C GLY A 110 16.03 -1.18 -18.34
N VAL A 111 15.07 -0.30 -18.02
CA VAL A 111 15.28 1.16 -18.05
C VAL A 111 15.72 1.65 -16.66
N GLY A 112 16.97 2.11 -16.53
CA GLY A 112 17.52 2.72 -15.32
C GLY A 112 18.42 1.80 -14.47
N ALA A 113 18.91 2.33 -13.34
CA ALA A 113 19.93 1.70 -12.47
C ALA A 113 19.56 0.31 -11.88
N ALA A 114 18.31 -0.13 -12.06
CA ALA A 114 17.88 -1.45 -11.65
C ALA A 114 18.58 -2.59 -12.41
N ALA A 115 19.09 -2.35 -13.62
CA ALA A 115 19.84 -3.34 -14.40
C ALA A 115 21.21 -3.68 -13.77
N ASP A 116 21.78 -2.76 -13.00
CA ASP A 116 23.15 -2.88 -12.48
C ASP A 116 23.23 -3.71 -11.19
N HIS A 117 22.08 -4.00 -10.56
CA HIS A 117 21.98 -4.74 -9.30
C HIS A 117 21.07 -5.96 -9.42
N ALA A 118 21.66 -7.12 -9.67
CA ALA A 118 20.94 -8.37 -9.95
C ALA A 118 19.92 -8.78 -8.86
N ASP A 119 20.25 -8.57 -7.58
CA ASP A 119 19.37 -8.94 -6.47
C ASP A 119 18.14 -8.04 -6.38
N PHE A 120 18.33 -6.73 -6.52
CA PHE A 120 17.24 -5.77 -6.59
C PHE A 120 16.32 -6.05 -7.78
N HIS A 121 16.90 -6.30 -8.96
CA HIS A 121 16.12 -6.58 -10.16
C HIS A 121 15.21 -7.80 -9.98
N ARG A 122 15.76 -8.89 -9.43
CA ARG A 122 15.01 -10.12 -9.14
C ARG A 122 13.88 -9.87 -8.13
N LEU A 123 14.18 -9.21 -7.01
CA LEU A 123 13.17 -8.87 -6.00
C LEU A 123 12.10 -7.95 -6.56
N ASN A 124 12.48 -6.96 -7.35
CA ASN A 124 11.55 -6.06 -8.01
C ASN A 124 10.61 -6.80 -8.96
N LEU A 125 11.12 -7.73 -9.77
CA LEU A 125 10.34 -8.47 -10.75
C LEU A 125 9.39 -9.49 -10.09
N PHE A 126 9.89 -10.25 -9.12
CA PHE A 126 9.17 -11.40 -8.57
C PHE A 126 8.37 -11.10 -7.29
N ALA A 127 8.75 -10.08 -6.53
CA ALA A 127 8.11 -9.75 -5.27
C ALA A 127 7.51 -8.33 -5.25
N TYR A 128 8.32 -7.28 -5.43
CA TYR A 128 7.87 -5.91 -5.18
C TYR A 128 6.83 -5.44 -6.19
N THR A 129 7.09 -5.58 -7.50
CA THR A 129 6.15 -5.12 -8.54
C THR A 129 4.81 -5.88 -8.48
N PRO A 130 4.78 -7.22 -8.40
CA PRO A 130 3.53 -7.96 -8.23
C PRO A 130 2.77 -7.55 -6.96
N LEU A 131 3.47 -7.38 -5.84
CA LEU A 131 2.85 -6.96 -4.58
C LEU A 131 2.24 -5.56 -4.68
N CYS A 132 2.95 -4.60 -5.25
CA CYS A 132 2.44 -3.24 -5.45
C CYS A 132 1.25 -3.21 -6.41
N LEU A 133 1.27 -3.96 -7.51
CA LEU A 133 0.13 -4.07 -8.43
C LEU A 133 -1.10 -4.68 -7.73
N ALA A 134 -0.90 -5.74 -6.96
CA ALA A 134 -1.98 -6.38 -6.20
C ALA A 134 -2.59 -5.44 -5.15
N MET A 135 -1.74 -4.72 -4.39
CA MET A 135 -2.18 -3.70 -3.45
C MET A 135 -2.93 -2.55 -4.16
N ALA A 136 -2.42 -2.04 -5.28
CA ALA A 136 -3.07 -0.99 -6.06
C ALA A 136 -4.48 -1.42 -6.49
N ALA A 137 -4.62 -2.63 -7.05
CA ALA A 137 -5.91 -3.18 -7.47
C ALA A 137 -6.88 -3.36 -6.28
N ALA A 138 -6.38 -3.85 -5.15
CA ALA A 138 -7.16 -4.03 -3.93
C ALA A 138 -7.67 -2.68 -3.38
N VAL A 139 -6.77 -1.69 -3.24
CA VAL A 139 -7.11 -0.35 -2.74
C VAL A 139 -8.05 0.36 -3.71
N PHE A 140 -7.81 0.27 -5.02
CA PHE A 140 -8.73 0.80 -6.04
C PHE A 140 -10.15 0.25 -5.88
N THR A 141 -10.27 -1.05 -5.62
CA THR A 141 -11.56 -1.71 -5.37
C THR A 141 -12.21 -1.19 -4.09
N ILE A 142 -11.44 -1.01 -3.01
CA ILE A 142 -11.91 -0.46 -1.73
C ILE A 142 -12.43 0.97 -1.92
N VAL A 143 -11.64 1.87 -2.53
CA VAL A 143 -12.03 3.28 -2.71
C VAL A 143 -13.24 3.43 -3.63
N ARG A 144 -13.37 2.59 -4.67
CA ARG A 144 -14.51 2.59 -5.59
C ARG A 144 -15.77 2.01 -4.96
N SER A 145 -15.65 1.13 -3.98
CA SER A 145 -16.80 0.46 -3.37
C SER A 145 -17.67 1.35 -2.48
N GLY A 146 -17.18 2.54 -2.10
CA GLY A 146 -18.03 3.60 -1.59
C GLY A 146 -19.05 4.09 -2.62
N ALA A 147 -18.82 3.86 -3.92
CA ALA A 147 -19.50 4.54 -5.02
C ALA A 147 -20.92 4.14 -5.37
N LYS A 148 -21.59 3.25 -4.63
CA LYS A 148 -23.01 2.96 -4.93
C LYS A 148 -23.87 4.17 -4.56
N PRO A 149 -24.55 4.81 -5.53
CA PRO A 149 -25.59 5.78 -5.20
C PRO A 149 -26.64 5.05 -4.38
N LEU A 150 -27.18 5.71 -3.35
CA LEU A 150 -28.45 5.29 -2.78
C LEU A 150 -29.44 5.26 -3.94
N ARG A 151 -29.75 4.07 -4.44
CA ARG A 151 -30.90 3.88 -5.35
C ARG A 151 -32.07 4.50 -4.59
N SER A 152 -32.64 5.55 -5.16
CA SER A 152 -33.56 6.43 -4.45
C SER A 152 -34.65 5.57 -3.82
N ARG A 153 -34.86 5.75 -2.51
CA ARG A 153 -36.06 5.23 -1.81
C ARG A 153 -37.38 5.72 -2.45
N ALA A 154 -37.32 6.55 -3.49
CA ALA A 154 -38.45 7.01 -4.29
C ALA A 154 -39.06 5.91 -5.17
N GLU A 155 -38.34 4.86 -5.56
CA GLU A 155 -38.94 3.75 -6.35
C GLU A 155 -39.80 2.79 -5.52
N VAL A 156 -39.64 2.76 -4.19
CA VAL A 156 -40.41 1.84 -3.32
C VAL A 156 -41.69 2.51 -2.77
N ALA A 157 -41.77 3.85 -2.78
CA ALA A 157 -42.93 4.58 -2.27
C ALA A 157 -44.10 4.68 -3.29
N HIS A 158 -43.86 4.43 -4.58
CA HIS A 158 -44.90 4.48 -5.63
C HIS A 158 -45.41 3.10 -6.08
N ALA A 159 -44.92 2.01 -5.47
CA ALA A 159 -45.39 0.65 -5.71
C ALA A 159 -46.31 0.19 -4.57
N LYS A 160 -47.39 0.94 -4.31
CA LYS A 160 -48.56 0.41 -3.60
C LYS A 160 -49.82 0.85 -4.35
N PRO A 161 -50.50 -0.06 -5.06
CA PRO A 161 -51.87 0.18 -5.50
C PRO A 161 -52.83 0.21 -4.30
#